data_AF-A0A4Z1T9N4-F1
#
_entry.id   AF-A0A4Z1T9N4-F1
#
_cell.length_a   1.000
_cell.length_b   1.000
_cell.length_c   1.000
_cell.angle_alpha   90.00
_cell.angle_beta   90.00
_cell.angle_gamma   90.00
#
_symmetry.space_group_name_H-M   'P 1'
#
loop_
_entity.id
_entity.type
_entity.pdbx_description
1 polymer ?
#
loop_
_entity_poly.entity_id
_entity_poly.type
_entity_poly.pdbx_seq_one_letter_code
_entity_poly.pdbx_strand_id
1 'polypeptide(L)'
;MPKKQFIHPKSREALQTVVKLNKERRKAGRQLEHRSATRRPVLAKLRWFQDYLRRDIDRTEYTPDELKTLATEYIIEMYKTEILPKLSVDKKARATMLAAQASAKELIDTVTSGRYRVPDITSPLNVRAIITWDNSMQTESGIKYICVRIADLPQLLPK
;
A
#
# COMPACT_ATOMS: atom_id res chain seq x y z
N MET A 1 -8.32 23.24 40.83
CA MET A 1 -8.12 23.27 39.37
C MET A 1 -7.38 24.56 39.01
N PRO A 2 -6.29 24.53 38.22
CA PRO A 2 -5.62 25.76 37.83
C PRO A 2 -6.55 26.62 36.97
N LYS A 3 -6.68 27.90 37.31
CA LYS A 3 -7.52 28.87 36.58
C LYS A 3 -6.96 29.00 35.16
N LYS A 4 -7.80 28.74 34.14
CA LYS A 4 -7.45 29.04 32.74
C LYS A 4 -7.16 30.54 32.64
N GLN A 5 -5.89 30.90 32.49
CA GLN A 5 -5.50 32.27 32.24
C GLN A 5 -6.11 32.70 30.90
N PHE A 6 -6.80 33.84 30.90
CA PHE A 6 -7.34 34.42 29.68
C PHE A 6 -6.17 34.95 28.85
N ILE A 7 -5.80 34.21 27.80
CA ILE A 7 -4.75 34.61 26.87
C ILE A 7 -5.39 35.52 25.82
N HIS A 8 -4.95 36.77 25.75
CA HIS A 8 -5.46 37.70 24.75
C HIS A 8 -5.15 37.20 23.32
N PRO A 9 -6.09 37.25 22.35
CA PRO A 9 -5.90 36.66 21.01
C PRO A 9 -4.70 37.23 20.23
N LYS A 10 -4.32 38.47 20.48
CA LYS A 10 -3.17 39.15 19.85
C LYS A 10 -1.85 38.97 20.61
N SER A 11 -1.84 38.22 21.71
CA SER A 11 -0.64 38.02 22.53
C SER A 11 0.39 37.13 21.83
N ARG A 12 1.66 37.28 22.20
CA ARG A 12 2.74 36.40 21.75
C ARG A 12 2.49 34.94 22.13
N GLU A 13 1.84 34.69 23.27
CA GLU A 13 1.47 33.36 23.73
C GLU A 13 0.37 32.73 22.86
N ALA A 14 -0.64 33.51 22.44
CA ALA A 14 -1.63 33.06 21.45
C ALA A 14 -0.98 32.73 20.10
N LEU A 15 0.00 33.52 19.64
CA LEU A 15 0.74 33.20 18.42
C LEU A 15 1.54 31.90 18.54
N GLN A 16 2.22 31.67 19.68
CA GLN A 16 2.99 30.46 19.92
C GLN A 16 2.11 29.20 19.97
N THR A 17 0.93 29.28 20.59
CA THR A 17 -0.02 28.16 20.62
C THR A 17 -0.54 27.81 19.24
N VAL A 18 -0.89 28.80 18.41
CA VAL A 18 -1.30 28.60 17.01
C VAL A 18 -0.18 27.98 16.17
N VAL A 19 1.05 28.47 16.30
CA VAL A 19 2.22 27.91 15.60
C VAL A 19 2.45 26.46 16.00
N LYS A 20 2.36 26.13 17.29
CA LYS A 20 2.49 24.75 17.79
C LYS A 20 1.39 23.84 17.24
N LEU A 21 0.13 24.26 17.29
CA LEU A 21 -1.01 23.54 16.72
C LEU A 21 -0.82 23.27 15.22
N ASN A 22 -0.38 24.27 14.47
CA ASN A 22 -0.12 24.12 13.03
C ASN A 22 1.03 23.15 12.75
N LYS A 23 2.09 23.16 13.57
CA LYS A 23 3.19 22.19 13.46
C LYS A 23 2.72 20.77 13.75
N GLU A 24 1.90 20.58 14.78
CA GLU A 24 1.31 19.29 15.13
C GLU A 24 0.37 18.78 14.04
N ARG A 25 -0.50 19.65 13.50
CA ARG A 25 -1.36 19.33 12.35
C ARG A 25 -0.56 18.88 11.13
N ARG A 26 0.51 19.59 10.77
CA ARG A 26 1.40 19.19 9.66
C ARG A 26 2.07 17.85 9.91
N LYS A 27 2.54 17.60 11.15
CA LYS A 27 3.15 16.32 11.53
C LYS A 27 2.14 15.17 11.44
N ALA A 28 0.91 15.37 11.95
CA ALA A 28 -0.17 14.40 11.87
C ALA A 28 -0.58 14.12 10.41
N GLY A 29 -0.69 15.16 9.58
CA GLY A 29 -0.96 15.03 8.14
C GLY A 29 0.09 14.16 7.43
N ARG A 30 1.38 14.46 7.61
CA ARG A 30 2.48 13.64 7.04
C ARG A 30 2.46 12.20 7.52
N GLN A 31 2.15 11.96 8.80
CA GLN A 31 2.03 10.59 9.33
C GLN A 31 0.85 9.85 8.71
N LEU A 32 -0.27 10.53 8.50
CA LEU A 32 -1.45 9.95 7.88
C LEU A 32 -1.20 9.63 6.40
N GLU A 33 -0.55 10.54 5.66
CA GLU A 33 -0.08 10.32 4.29
C GLU A 33 0.87 9.13 4.21
N HIS A 34 1.86 9.03 5.10
CA HIS A 34 2.74 7.86 5.13
C HIS A 34 1.96 6.57 5.42
N ARG A 35 0.99 6.59 6.35
CA ARG A 35 0.16 5.40 6.62
C ARG A 35 -0.69 5.01 5.41
N SER A 36 -1.31 5.96 4.73
CA SER A 36 -2.21 5.70 3.61
C SER A 36 -1.47 5.35 2.32
N ALA A 37 -0.37 6.04 2.03
CA ALA A 37 0.36 5.89 0.77
C ALA A 37 1.33 4.70 0.80
N THR A 38 2.15 4.53 1.84
CA THR A 38 3.20 3.50 1.80
C THR A 38 2.82 2.20 2.48
N ARG A 39 2.09 2.25 3.60
CA ARG A 39 1.78 1.04 4.39
C ARG A 39 0.59 0.26 3.86
N ARG A 40 -0.50 0.94 3.50
CA ARG A 40 -1.74 0.26 3.05
C ARG A 40 -1.53 -0.65 1.84
N PRO A 41 -0.82 -0.24 0.77
CA PRO A 41 -0.64 -1.12 -0.40
C PRO A 41 0.15 -2.39 -0.07
N VAL A 42 1.17 -2.28 0.80
CA VAL A 42 1.95 -3.44 1.26
C VAL A 42 1.08 -4.40 2.07
N LEU A 43 0.28 -3.88 3.01
CA LEU A 43 -0.65 -4.70 3.79
C LEU A 43 -1.70 -5.38 2.92
N ALA A 44 -2.29 -4.66 1.96
CA ALA A 44 -3.29 -5.20 1.05
C ALA A 44 -2.72 -6.36 0.21
N LYS A 45 -1.50 -6.17 -0.32
CA LYS A 45 -0.77 -7.22 -1.04
C LYS A 45 -0.55 -8.45 -0.18
N LEU A 46 0.05 -8.28 0.99
CA LEU A 46 0.35 -9.40 1.88
C LEU A 46 -0.90 -10.14 2.31
N ARG A 47 -1.98 -9.40 2.59
CA ARG A 47 -3.25 -9.99 2.97
C ARG A 47 -3.86 -10.80 1.83
N TRP A 48 -3.81 -10.31 0.60
CA TRP A 48 -4.28 -11.07 -0.56
C TRP A 48 -3.49 -12.37 -0.74
N PHE A 49 -2.16 -12.31 -0.64
CA PHE A 49 -1.32 -13.52 -0.70
C PHE A 49 -1.61 -14.46 0.48
N GLN A 50 -1.77 -13.94 1.69
CA GLN A 50 -2.13 -14.73 2.87
C GLN A 50 -3.48 -15.44 2.69
N ASP A 51 -4.49 -14.73 2.20
CA ASP A 51 -5.83 -15.28 1.95
C ASP A 51 -5.80 -16.36 0.85
N TYR A 52 -4.94 -16.20 -0.16
CA TYR A 52 -4.72 -17.23 -1.18
C TYR A 52 -4.05 -18.47 -0.59
N LEU A 53 -2.94 -18.30 0.12
CA LEU A 53 -2.17 -19.40 0.72
C LEU A 53 -3.00 -20.19 1.75
N ARG A 54 -3.91 -19.53 2.47
CA ARG A 54 -4.81 -20.19 3.43
C ARG A 54 -5.85 -21.12 2.80
N ARG A 55 -6.08 -21.03 1.48
CA ARG A 55 -6.98 -21.96 0.78
C ARG A 55 -6.39 -23.36 0.67
N ASP A 56 -5.07 -23.47 0.70
CA ASP A 56 -4.32 -24.71 0.58
C ASP A 56 -3.17 -24.70 1.60
N ILE A 57 -3.52 -24.90 2.87
CA ILE A 57 -2.60 -24.69 4.00
C ILE A 57 -1.47 -25.74 4.06
N ASP A 58 -1.71 -26.91 3.46
CA ASP A 58 -0.76 -28.02 3.42
C ASP A 58 0.33 -27.80 2.37
N ARG A 59 0.08 -26.90 1.41
CA ARG A 59 1.03 -26.57 0.36
C ARG A 59 2.14 -25.67 0.89
N THR A 60 3.36 -26.21 0.89
CA THR A 60 4.52 -25.53 1.45
C THR A 60 5.37 -24.77 0.44
N GLU A 61 5.21 -25.01 -0.86
CA GLU A 61 6.01 -24.34 -1.89
C GLU A 61 5.25 -24.12 -3.19
N TYR A 62 5.68 -23.09 -3.91
CA TYR A 62 5.16 -22.70 -5.21
C TYR A 62 6.31 -22.59 -6.20
N THR A 63 6.06 -23.01 -7.42
CA THR A 63 7.02 -22.85 -8.50
C THR A 63 7.14 -21.37 -8.88
N PRO A 64 8.27 -20.95 -9.49
CA PRO A 64 8.42 -19.58 -9.98
C PRO A 64 7.33 -19.16 -10.99
N ASP A 65 6.81 -20.10 -11.77
CA ASP A 65 5.77 -19.81 -12.76
C ASP A 65 4.40 -19.61 -12.11
N GLU A 66 4.05 -20.41 -11.09
CA GLU A 66 2.84 -20.16 -10.29
C GLU A 66 2.90 -18.82 -9.56
N LEU A 67 4.07 -18.45 -9.03
CA LEU A 67 4.23 -17.13 -8.42
C LEU A 67 4.02 -16.00 -9.43
N LYS A 68 4.48 -16.14 -10.68
CA LYS A 68 4.21 -15.15 -11.73
C LYS A 68 2.72 -15.06 -12.04
N THR A 69 2.03 -16.20 -12.14
CA THR A 69 0.58 -16.24 -12.36
C THR A 69 -0.15 -15.53 -11.23
N LEU A 70 0.17 -15.84 -9.97
CA LEU A 70 -0.44 -15.21 -8.79
C LEU A 70 -0.15 -13.72 -8.70
N ALA A 71 1.07 -13.30 -8.99
CA ALA A 71 1.42 -11.90 -9.05
C ALA A 71 0.59 -11.16 -10.11
N THR A 72 0.37 -11.79 -11.26
CA THR A 72 -0.42 -11.23 -12.35
C THR A 72 -1.90 -11.12 -11.97
N GLU A 73 -2.48 -12.16 -11.37
CA GLU A 73 -3.85 -12.16 -10.87
C GLU A 73 -4.08 -11.05 -9.84
N TYR A 74 -3.16 -10.91 -8.87
CA TYR A 74 -3.22 -9.83 -7.88
C TYR A 74 -3.20 -8.45 -8.53
N ILE A 75 -2.31 -8.21 -9.49
CA ILE A 75 -2.21 -6.93 -10.20
C ILE A 75 -3.52 -6.61 -10.92
N ILE A 76 -4.10 -7.59 -11.62
CA ILE A 76 -5.38 -7.44 -12.32
C ILE A 76 -6.50 -7.12 -11.33
N GLU A 77 -6.57 -7.84 -10.22
CA GLU A 77 -7.59 -7.63 -9.18
C GLU A 77 -7.48 -6.23 -8.56
N MET A 78 -6.26 -5.81 -8.20
CA MET A 78 -5.99 -4.46 -7.71
C MET A 78 -6.37 -3.38 -8.72
N TYR A 79 -6.07 -3.60 -10.00
CA TYR A 79 -6.44 -2.66 -11.06
C TYR A 79 -7.96 -2.51 -11.18
N LYS A 80 -8.70 -3.63 -11.21
CA LYS A 80 -10.16 -3.65 -11.30
C LYS A 80 -10.85 -2.99 -10.11
N THR A 81 -10.38 -3.26 -8.91
CA THR A 81 -11.07 -2.86 -7.67
C THR A 81 -10.66 -1.47 -7.19
N GLU A 82 -9.39 -1.08 -7.35
CA GLU A 82 -8.90 0.17 -6.78
C GLU A 82 -8.61 1.27 -7.80
N ILE A 83 -8.29 0.94 -9.04
CA ILE A 83 -7.80 1.89 -10.05
C ILE A 83 -8.91 2.26 -11.04
N LEU A 84 -9.52 1.26 -11.68
CA LEU A 84 -10.57 1.45 -12.68
C LEU A 84 -11.76 2.29 -12.17
N PRO A 85 -12.31 2.05 -10.96
CA PRO A 85 -13.46 2.80 -10.47
C PRO A 85 -13.13 4.26 -10.13
N LYS A 86 -11.86 4.56 -9.85
CA LYS A 86 -11.43 5.94 -9.66
C LYS A 86 -11.32 6.64 -11.01
N LEU A 87 -10.79 5.94 -12.03
CA LEU A 87 -10.59 6.49 -13.37
C LEU A 87 -11.90 6.87 -14.07
N SER A 88 -12.98 6.15 -13.78
CA SER A 88 -14.29 6.39 -14.37
C SER A 88 -15.03 7.60 -13.77
N VAL A 89 -14.62 8.10 -12.59
CA VAL A 89 -15.38 9.12 -11.84
C VAL A 89 -15.01 10.56 -12.20
N ASP A 90 -13.84 10.84 -12.80
CA ASP A 90 -13.46 12.22 -13.14
C ASP A 90 -12.70 12.36 -14.47
N LYS A 91 -13.40 12.82 -15.52
CA LYS A 91 -12.76 13.21 -16.80
C LYS A 91 -11.90 14.47 -16.71
N LYS A 92 -12.02 15.28 -15.64
CA LYS A 92 -11.30 16.56 -15.47
C LYS A 92 -10.22 16.58 -14.38
N ALA A 93 -10.13 15.57 -13.50
CA ALA A 93 -9.15 15.54 -12.41
C ALA A 93 -7.95 14.61 -12.70
N ARG A 94 -7.53 14.49 -13.96
CA ARG A 94 -6.52 13.51 -14.42
C ARG A 94 -5.19 13.63 -13.64
N ALA A 95 -4.79 14.84 -13.27
CA ALA A 95 -3.59 15.10 -12.47
C ALA A 95 -3.78 14.85 -10.96
N THR A 96 -4.99 15.10 -10.42
CA THR A 96 -5.32 14.93 -9.00
C THR A 96 -5.56 13.46 -8.62
N MET A 97 -6.06 12.67 -9.57
CA MET A 97 -6.23 11.22 -9.45
C MET A 97 -4.92 10.44 -9.48
N LEU A 98 -3.99 10.85 -10.37
CA LEU A 98 -2.63 10.34 -10.39
C LEU A 98 -1.90 10.60 -9.06
N ALA A 99 -2.38 11.54 -8.24
CA ALA A 99 -1.87 11.88 -6.92
C ALA A 99 -2.53 11.18 -5.72
N ALA A 100 -3.50 10.27 -5.95
CA ALA A 100 -3.75 9.16 -5.01
C ALA A 100 -2.68 8.05 -5.14
N GLN A 101 -1.81 8.23 -6.14
CA GLN A 101 -0.37 8.02 -6.26
C GLN A 101 0.27 6.70 -5.90
N ALA A 102 0.08 6.07 -4.73
CA ALA A 102 1.02 5.01 -4.35
C ALA A 102 0.76 3.66 -5.05
N SER A 103 -0.47 3.12 -4.96
CA SER A 103 -0.82 1.87 -5.64
C SER A 103 -0.87 2.05 -7.16
N ALA A 104 -1.33 3.21 -7.63
CA ALA A 104 -1.29 3.57 -9.04
C ALA A 104 0.15 3.71 -9.57
N LYS A 105 1.06 4.37 -8.82
CA LYS A 105 2.48 4.49 -9.21
C LYS A 105 3.16 3.14 -9.21
N GLU A 106 2.93 2.29 -8.20
CA GLU A 106 3.50 0.95 -8.20
C GLU A 106 3.06 0.16 -9.44
N LEU A 107 1.77 0.23 -9.81
CA LEU A 107 1.25 -0.42 -11.00
C LEU A 107 1.80 0.20 -12.30
N ILE A 108 1.92 1.52 -12.39
CA ILE A 108 2.52 2.23 -13.54
C ILE A 108 4.00 1.87 -13.69
N ASP A 109 4.76 1.86 -12.58
CA ASP A 109 6.17 1.47 -12.55
C ASP A 109 6.31 0.00 -12.98
N THR A 110 5.35 -0.85 -12.61
CA THR A 110 5.29 -2.26 -13.03
C THR A 110 5.01 -2.40 -14.52
N VAL A 111 4.03 -1.67 -15.04
CA VAL A 111 3.70 -1.62 -16.47
C VAL A 111 4.91 -1.16 -17.29
N THR A 112 5.66 -0.19 -16.77
CA THR A 112 6.79 0.42 -17.47
C THR A 112 8.06 -0.44 -17.38
N SER A 113 8.36 -1.00 -16.21
CA SER A 113 9.57 -1.80 -15.97
C SER A 113 9.41 -3.30 -16.28
N GLY A 114 8.15 -3.77 -16.39
CA GLY A 114 7.81 -5.19 -16.48
C GLY A 114 8.21 -6.00 -15.24
N ARG A 115 8.51 -5.34 -14.10
CA ARG A 115 8.97 -5.99 -12.87
C ARG A 115 8.03 -5.65 -11.72
N TYR A 116 7.62 -6.66 -10.97
CA TYR A 116 6.77 -6.48 -9.80
C TYR A 116 7.36 -7.12 -8.55
N ARG A 117 7.33 -6.40 -7.43
CA ARG A 117 7.83 -6.90 -6.14
C ARG A 117 6.71 -7.61 -5.40
N VAL A 118 6.89 -8.91 -5.13
CA VAL A 118 5.92 -9.78 -4.46
C VAL A 118 6.55 -10.56 -3.32
N PRO A 119 5.77 -11.02 -2.33
CA PRO A 119 6.26 -11.93 -1.30
C PRO A 119 6.81 -13.20 -1.95
N ASP A 120 7.96 -13.67 -1.48
CA ASP A 120 8.60 -14.86 -2.02
C ASP A 120 7.91 -16.13 -1.51
N ILE A 121 6.96 -16.67 -2.28
CA ILE A 121 6.29 -17.93 -1.94
C ILE A 121 7.02 -19.17 -2.49
N THR A 122 8.19 -19.00 -3.12
CA THR A 122 9.03 -20.13 -3.55
C THR A 122 9.81 -20.75 -2.39
N SER A 123 9.93 -20.01 -1.28
CA SER A 123 10.56 -20.49 -0.04
C SER A 123 9.52 -20.97 0.98
N PRO A 124 9.58 -22.23 1.43
CA PRO A 124 8.64 -22.75 2.43
C PRO A 124 8.62 -21.99 3.76
N LEU A 125 9.78 -21.48 4.19
CA LEU A 125 9.88 -20.67 5.40
C LEU A 125 9.10 -19.38 5.27
N ASN A 126 9.13 -18.77 4.09
CA ASN A 126 8.45 -17.50 3.85
C ASN A 126 6.93 -17.71 3.65
N VAL A 127 6.51 -18.83 3.03
CA VAL A 127 5.09 -19.23 2.98
C VAL A 127 4.51 -19.33 4.38
N ARG A 128 5.19 -20.03 5.30
CA ARG A 128 4.77 -20.13 6.71
C ARG A 128 4.73 -18.77 7.40
N ALA A 129 5.71 -17.91 7.15
CA ALA A 129 5.75 -16.55 7.68
C ALA A 129 4.53 -15.73 7.21
N ILE A 130 4.16 -15.83 5.94
CA ILE A 130 2.98 -15.12 5.39
C ILE A 130 1.68 -15.69 5.98
N ILE A 131 1.54 -17.01 6.13
CA ILE A 131 0.33 -17.62 6.69
C ILE A 131 0.10 -17.21 8.15
N THR A 132 1.18 -17.16 8.94
CA THR A 132 1.16 -16.83 10.37
C THR A 132 1.26 -15.34 10.67
N TRP A 133 1.46 -14.50 9.65
CA TRP A 133 1.54 -13.06 9.78
C TRP A 133 0.26 -12.46 10.38
N ASP A 134 0.43 -11.55 11.33
CA ASP A 134 -0.61 -10.98 12.19
C ASP A 134 -1.26 -9.69 11.63
N ASN A 135 -1.10 -9.44 10.33
CA ASN A 135 -1.56 -8.22 9.66
C ASN A 135 -0.89 -6.91 10.17
N SER A 136 0.28 -7.01 10.82
CA SER A 136 1.03 -5.85 11.30
C SER A 136 2.16 -5.43 10.35
N MET A 137 2.32 -4.12 10.14
CA MET A 137 3.50 -3.59 9.45
C MET A 137 4.80 -3.78 10.24
N GLN A 138 4.74 -4.06 11.54
CA GLN A 138 5.93 -4.26 12.37
C GLN A 138 6.56 -5.64 12.11
N THR A 139 5.72 -6.64 11.82
CA THR A 139 6.12 -8.02 11.55
C THR A 139 6.34 -8.27 10.07
N GLU A 140 5.89 -7.36 9.20
CA GLU A 140 6.09 -7.40 7.74
C GLU A 140 7.57 -7.51 7.34
N SER A 141 8.49 -6.91 8.09
CA SER A 141 9.93 -6.98 7.80
C SER A 141 10.51 -8.40 7.85
N GLY A 142 9.79 -9.35 8.47
CA GLY A 142 10.14 -10.77 8.47
C GLY A 142 9.80 -11.50 7.16
N ILE A 143 9.02 -10.87 6.27
CA ILE A 143 8.59 -11.46 5.00
C ILE A 143 9.59 -11.06 3.91
N LYS A 144 10.14 -12.06 3.23
CA LYS A 144 11.03 -11.86 2.09
C LYS A 144 10.23 -11.54 0.83
N TYR A 145 10.81 -10.70 -0.01
CA TYR A 145 10.23 -10.29 -1.29
C TYR A 145 11.20 -10.54 -2.43
N ILE A 146 10.65 -10.91 -3.58
CA ILE A 146 11.38 -11.04 -4.84
C ILE A 146 10.71 -10.23 -5.94
N CYS A 147 11.49 -9.90 -6.96
CA CYS A 147 10.97 -9.22 -8.15
C CYS A 147 10.67 -10.27 -9.23
N VAL A 148 9.40 -10.38 -9.61
CA VAL A 148 8.97 -11.20 -10.75
C VAL A 148 8.90 -10.34 -12.00
N ARG A 149 9.25 -10.93 -13.14
CA ARG A 149 9.07 -10.29 -14.45
C ARG A 149 7.72 -10.70 -15.01
N ILE A 150 6.91 -9.72 -15.40
CA ILE A 150 5.59 -9.90 -16.01
C ILE A 150 5.65 -9.25 -17.38
N ALA A 151 5.72 -10.08 -18.42
CA ALA A 151 5.62 -9.61 -19.79
C ALA A 151 4.17 -9.24 -20.13
N ASP A 152 3.99 -8.30 -21.04
CA ASP A 152 2.69 -7.99 -21.66
C ASP A 152 1.55 -7.58 -20.71
N LEU A 153 1.89 -7.10 -19.51
CA LEU A 153 0.90 -6.64 -18.52
C LEU A 153 -0.14 -5.66 -19.09
N PRO A 154 0.18 -4.67 -19.96
CA PRO A 154 -0.81 -3.78 -20.57
C PRO A 154 -1.92 -4.50 -21.33
N GLN A 155 -1.63 -5.66 -21.92
CA GLN A 155 -2.58 -6.44 -22.70
C GLN A 155 -3.54 -7.24 -21.80
N LEU A 156 -3.11 -7.54 -20.57
CA LEU A 156 -3.86 -8.31 -19.59
C LEU A 156 -4.80 -7.44 -18.74
N LEU A 157 -4.61 -6.12 -18.75
CA LEU A 157 -5.47 -5.20 -18.00
C LEU A 157 -6.83 -5.05 -18.70
N PRO A 158 -7.94 -5.14 -17.96
CA PRO A 158 -9.27 -4.87 -18.51
C PRO A 158 -9.37 -3.41 -18.98
N LYS A 159 -10.05 -3.21 -20.12
CA LYS A 159 -10.28 -1.89 -20.72
C LYS A 159 -11.45 -1.16 -20.08
#